data_AF-A0A8T3DIP4-F1
#
_entry.id   AF-A0A8T3DIP4-F1
#
_cell.length_a   1.000
_cell.length_b   1.000
_cell.length_c   1.000
_cell.angle_alpha   90.00
_cell.angle_beta   90.00
_cell.angle_gamma   90.00
#
_symmetry.space_group_name_H-M   'P 1'
#
loop_
_entity.id
_entity.type
_entity.pdbx_description
1 polymer ?
#
loop_
_entity_poly.entity_id
_entity_poly.type
_entity_poly.pdbx_seq_one_letter_code
_entity_poly.pdbx_strand_id
1 'polypeptide(L)'
;MILVPLAWMLALTGLCQSMFTQRLTCSHDSIYGGVRKVWCKQDSDLCCTGFAFGDAMRALGSEGLHVEHDAGSFTVTVRQLPQGEGVYWCGLLQRNNTIIKLAEKYFYESPPLDVWGILRWILMPLLPLVTIIMYCYTSRKVNKQRNKEKVEADAFEDICMTSPQAADGQ
;
A
#
# COMPACT_ATOMS: atom_id res chain seq x y z
N MET A 1 -12.66 -19.39 -11.87
CA MET A 1 -13.32 -18.48 -10.91
C MET A 1 -12.38 -17.83 -9.88
N ILE A 2 -11.04 -18.03 -9.94
CA ILE A 2 -10.07 -17.40 -9.00
C ILE A 2 -9.36 -16.18 -9.63
N LEU A 3 -9.48 -15.99 -10.95
CA LEU A 3 -8.86 -14.89 -11.68
C LEU A 3 -9.51 -13.52 -11.41
N VAL A 4 -10.81 -13.51 -11.06
CA VAL A 4 -11.58 -12.29 -10.79
C VAL A 4 -11.15 -11.59 -9.49
N PRO A 5 -10.97 -12.28 -8.35
CA PRO A 5 -10.47 -11.63 -7.13
C PRO A 5 -9.00 -11.20 -7.23
N LEU A 6 -8.16 -11.94 -7.97
CA LEU A 6 -6.77 -11.51 -8.21
C LEU A 6 -6.72 -10.24 -9.07
N ALA A 7 -7.59 -10.12 -10.08
CA ALA A 7 -7.70 -8.92 -10.89
C ALA A 7 -8.24 -7.72 -10.08
N TRP A 8 -9.16 -7.94 -9.13
CA TRP A 8 -9.61 -6.91 -8.18
C TRP A 8 -8.50 -6.49 -7.19
N MET A 9 -7.70 -7.43 -6.70
CA MET A 9 -6.56 -7.14 -5.82
C MET A 9 -5.43 -6.41 -6.56
N LEU A 10 -5.21 -6.74 -7.83
CA LEU A 10 -4.26 -6.03 -8.70
C LEU A 10 -4.77 -4.64 -9.10
N ALA A 11 -6.08 -4.45 -9.27
CA ALA A 11 -6.69 -3.14 -9.51
C ALA A 11 -6.60 -2.21 -8.28
N LEU A 12 -6.68 -2.76 -7.06
CA LEU A 12 -6.49 -1.99 -5.82
C LEU A 12 -5.03 -1.59 -5.56
N THR A 13 -4.07 -2.37 -6.05
CA THR A 13 -2.63 -2.11 -5.85
C THR A 13 -1.99 -1.32 -7.00
N GLY A 14 -2.57 -1.34 -8.19
CA GLY A 14 -2.03 -0.70 -9.39
C GLY A 14 -2.35 0.78 -9.59
N LEU A 15 -3.20 1.39 -8.76
CA LEU A 15 -3.67 2.78 -8.95
C LEU A 15 -3.09 3.81 -7.99
N CYS A 16 -2.04 3.48 -7.25
CA CYS A 16 -1.53 4.36 -6.18
C CYS A 16 -0.13 4.92 -6.45
N GLN A 17 0.28 5.10 -7.71
CA GLN A 17 1.58 5.75 -8.03
C GLN A 17 1.52 7.29 -7.97
N SER A 18 0.59 7.88 -7.20
CA SER A 18 0.53 9.34 -7.01
C SER A 18 0.34 9.83 -5.56
N MET A 19 0.23 8.95 -4.55
CA MET A 19 -0.53 9.31 -3.34
C MET A 19 0.22 10.00 -2.20
N PHE A 20 1.37 10.63 -2.43
CA PHE A 20 1.97 11.38 -1.33
C PHE A 20 2.67 12.66 -1.76
N THR A 21 1.93 13.53 -2.44
CA THR A 21 2.30 14.94 -2.57
C THR A 21 1.53 15.74 -1.52
N GLN A 22 2.24 16.37 -0.61
CA GLN A 22 1.66 17.26 0.40
C GLN A 22 1.94 18.71 0.02
N ARG A 23 0.98 19.61 0.28
CA ARG A 23 1.13 21.04 -0.01
C ARG A 23 0.80 21.90 1.21
N LEU A 24 1.48 23.03 1.33
CA LEU A 24 1.17 24.11 2.27
C LEU A 24 1.12 25.43 1.51
N THR A 25 -0.03 26.09 1.59
CA THR A 25 -0.28 27.39 0.94
C THR A 25 -0.29 28.49 2.00
N CYS A 26 0.36 29.59 1.67
CA CYS A 26 0.70 30.66 2.59
C CYS A 26 0.22 31.98 2.00
N SER A 27 -0.94 32.42 2.44
CA SER A 27 -1.55 33.66 1.95
C SER A 27 -0.91 34.88 2.63
N HIS A 28 -0.63 35.91 1.85
CA HIS A 28 -0.10 37.18 2.33
C HIS A 28 -0.70 38.34 1.53
N ASP A 29 -0.67 39.53 2.11
CA ASP A 29 -1.06 40.73 1.38
C ASP A 29 -0.04 41.04 0.26
N SER A 30 -0.53 41.56 -0.85
CA SER A 30 0.24 42.00 -2.01
C SER A 30 1.30 43.05 -1.68
N ILE A 31 1.11 43.82 -0.60
CA ILE A 31 2.11 44.78 -0.09
C ILE A 31 3.42 44.12 0.34
N TYR A 32 3.39 42.81 0.61
CA TYR A 32 4.57 42.01 0.95
C TYR A 32 5.24 41.37 -0.29
N GLY A 33 4.84 41.77 -1.51
CA GLY A 33 5.55 41.43 -2.72
C GLY A 33 7.02 41.85 -2.65
N GLY A 34 7.95 40.95 -2.99
CA GLY A 34 9.39 41.18 -2.87
C GLY A 34 9.98 40.94 -1.49
N VAL A 35 9.18 40.66 -0.45
CA VAL A 35 9.69 40.21 0.85
C VAL A 35 10.12 38.75 0.73
N ARG A 36 11.23 38.40 1.40
CA ARG A 36 11.71 37.02 1.42
C ARG A 36 10.68 36.12 2.10
N LYS A 37 10.46 34.94 1.53
CA LYS A 37 9.60 33.88 2.06
C LYS A 37 10.44 32.86 2.79
N VAL A 38 9.83 32.18 3.74
CA VAL A 38 10.47 31.13 4.55
C VAL A 38 9.67 29.86 4.46
N TRP A 39 10.40 28.75 4.38
CA TRP A 39 9.92 27.40 4.56
C TRP A 39 10.82 26.69 5.57
N CYS A 40 10.29 26.26 6.71
CA CYS A 40 11.12 25.61 7.73
C CYS A 40 10.36 24.53 8.51
N LYS A 41 11.10 23.54 9.01
CA LYS A 41 10.59 22.57 9.97
C LYS A 41 10.74 23.13 11.37
N GLN A 42 9.71 22.97 12.19
CA GLN A 42 9.76 23.33 13.60
C GLN A 42 10.77 22.44 14.35
N ASP A 43 11.74 23.07 15.03
CA ASP A 43 12.67 22.39 15.94
C ASP A 43 12.25 22.59 17.40
N SER A 44 11.72 23.78 17.73
CA SER A 44 11.16 24.14 19.03
C SER A 44 10.04 25.17 18.86
N ASP A 45 9.40 25.60 19.95
CA ASP A 45 8.30 26.57 19.88
C ASP A 45 8.70 27.92 19.23
N LEU A 46 9.99 28.27 19.27
CA LEU A 46 10.51 29.55 18.78
C LEU A 46 11.56 29.40 17.67
N CYS A 47 11.98 28.19 17.33
CA CYS A 47 13.03 27.94 16.33
C CYS A 47 12.56 26.98 15.24
N CYS A 48 13.04 27.23 14.03
CA CYS A 48 12.83 26.35 12.90
C CYS A 48 14.06 26.35 11.97
N THR A 49 14.30 25.23 11.32
CA THR A 49 15.41 25.06 10.37
C THR A 49 14.87 24.88 8.96
N GLY A 50 15.41 25.63 8.00
CA GLY A 50 14.94 25.56 6.63
C GLY A 50 15.54 26.60 5.69
N PHE A 51 14.74 27.05 4.74
CA PHE A 51 15.15 27.87 3.61
C PHE A 51 14.44 29.22 3.61
N ALA A 52 15.20 30.28 3.32
CA ALA A 52 14.66 31.57 2.96
C ALA A 52 14.87 31.81 1.46
N PHE A 53 13.84 32.29 0.76
CA PHE A 53 13.85 32.42 -0.70
C PHE A 53 13.08 33.67 -1.15
N GLY A 54 13.33 34.10 -2.39
CA GLY A 54 12.61 35.21 -3.02
C GLY A 54 11.58 34.74 -4.04
N ASP A 55 10.92 35.70 -4.69
CA ASP A 55 9.81 35.46 -5.62
C ASP A 55 10.19 34.70 -6.90
N ALA A 56 11.48 34.70 -7.27
CA ALA A 56 11.97 33.98 -8.44
C ALA A 56 12.24 32.48 -8.18
N MET A 57 12.31 32.07 -6.93
CA MET A 57 12.73 30.70 -6.57
C MET A 57 11.56 29.73 -6.72
N ARG A 58 11.73 28.69 -7.55
CA ARG A 58 10.71 27.65 -7.80
C ARG A 58 11.04 26.29 -7.20
N ALA A 59 12.25 26.10 -6.68
CA ALA A 59 12.68 24.86 -6.05
C ALA A 59 13.51 25.16 -4.81
N LEU A 60 13.37 24.34 -3.76
CA LEU A 60 14.04 24.53 -2.48
C LEU A 60 14.85 23.28 -2.13
N GLY A 61 16.16 23.42 -1.90
CA GLY A 61 16.98 22.27 -1.50
C GLY A 61 17.06 21.17 -2.58
N SER A 62 16.77 19.93 -2.20
CA SER A 62 16.79 18.74 -3.09
C SER A 62 15.53 18.65 -3.97
N GLU A 63 15.53 17.77 -4.99
CA GLU A 63 14.49 17.63 -6.03
C GLU A 63 13.06 17.25 -5.54
N GLY A 64 12.76 17.38 -4.25
CA GLY A 64 11.48 17.08 -3.63
C GLY A 64 10.59 18.28 -3.28
N LEU A 65 11.09 19.52 -3.34
CA LEU A 65 10.33 20.73 -2.96
C LEU A 65 10.15 21.68 -4.15
N HIS A 66 8.90 21.96 -4.48
CA HIS A 66 8.52 22.91 -5.52
C HIS A 66 7.74 24.09 -4.94
N VAL A 67 7.96 25.29 -5.49
CA VAL A 67 7.30 26.52 -5.04
C VAL A 67 6.58 27.17 -6.21
N GLU A 68 5.30 27.42 -6.00
CA GLU A 68 4.44 28.19 -6.89
C GLU A 68 4.14 29.53 -6.20
N HIS A 69 4.25 30.63 -6.96
CA HIS A 69 4.00 31.99 -6.46
C HIS A 69 2.80 32.58 -7.18
N ASP A 70 1.90 33.16 -6.40
CA ASP A 70 0.73 33.90 -6.85
C ASP A 70 0.73 35.32 -6.26
N ALA A 71 -0.13 36.21 -6.75
CA ALA A 71 -0.15 37.64 -6.38
C ALA A 71 -0.43 37.94 -4.89
N GLY A 72 -0.87 36.96 -4.11
CA GLY A 72 -1.14 37.08 -2.67
C GLY A 72 -0.94 35.77 -1.92
N SER A 73 -0.21 34.83 -2.49
CA SER A 73 0.11 33.57 -1.83
C SER A 73 1.31 32.90 -2.47
N PHE A 74 1.90 31.97 -1.73
CA PHE A 74 2.80 30.99 -2.32
C PHE A 74 2.44 29.61 -1.79
N THR A 75 2.62 28.60 -2.64
CA THR A 75 2.35 27.20 -2.29
C THR A 75 3.64 26.41 -2.38
N VAL A 76 3.99 25.74 -1.29
CA VAL A 76 5.10 24.79 -1.25
C VAL A 76 4.54 23.39 -1.41
N THR A 77 4.93 22.74 -2.49
CA THR A 77 4.57 21.37 -2.83
C THR A 77 5.74 20.45 -2.48
N VAL A 78 5.46 19.46 -1.64
CA VAL A 78 6.43 18.56 -1.04
C VAL A 78 6.18 17.14 -1.53
N ARG A 79 7.16 16.60 -2.25
CA ARG A 79 7.24 15.20 -2.68
C ARG A 79 8.14 14.38 -1.77
N GLN A 80 9.19 15.01 -1.24
CA GLN A 80 10.12 14.38 -0.31
C GLN A 80 10.48 15.37 0.80
N LEU A 81 10.46 14.89 2.04
CA LEU A 81 10.78 15.69 3.22
C LEU A 81 12.27 15.60 3.53
N PRO A 82 13.07 16.66 3.31
CA PRO A 82 14.51 16.59 3.54
C PRO A 82 14.87 16.44 5.02
N GLN A 83 13.99 16.89 5.92
CA GLN A 83 14.20 16.84 7.38
C GLN A 83 13.24 15.83 8.05
N GLY A 84 12.66 14.91 7.27
CA GLY A 84 11.68 13.92 7.73
C GLY A 84 10.32 14.51 8.11
N GLU A 85 9.48 13.68 8.71
CA GLU A 85 8.17 14.08 9.20
C GLU A 85 8.20 15.09 10.36
N GLY A 86 7.14 15.87 10.47
CA GLY A 86 6.94 16.84 11.55
C GLY A 86 6.13 18.05 11.11
N VAL A 87 6.10 19.06 11.98
CA VAL A 87 5.43 20.33 11.72
C VAL A 87 6.32 21.23 10.87
N TYR A 88 5.78 21.70 9.75
CA TYR A 88 6.42 22.70 8.90
C TYR A 88 5.63 23.99 8.90
N TRP A 89 6.36 25.09 8.81
CA TRP A 89 5.84 26.44 8.75
C TRP A 89 6.24 27.11 7.46
N CYS A 90 5.38 28.02 7.05
CA CYS A 90 5.74 29.00 6.05
C CYS A 90 5.44 30.41 6.54
N GLY A 91 6.21 31.35 6.04
CA GLY A 91 6.12 32.73 6.51
C GLY A 91 6.87 33.72 5.64
N LEU A 92 6.95 34.95 6.14
CA LEU A 92 7.72 36.03 5.56
C LEU A 92 8.91 36.34 6.47
N LEU A 93 10.10 36.52 5.88
CA LEU A 93 11.30 36.99 6.55
C LEU A 93 11.47 38.48 6.30
N GLN A 94 11.25 39.26 7.35
CA GLN A 94 11.45 40.70 7.31
C GLN A 94 12.95 41.05 7.45
N ARG A 95 13.33 42.27 7.07
CA ARG A 95 14.73 42.74 7.09
C ARG A 95 15.39 42.72 8.47
N ASN A 96 14.61 42.80 9.54
CA ASN A 96 15.05 42.68 10.93
C ASN A 96 15.23 41.22 11.39
N ASN A 97 15.22 40.25 10.45
CA ASN A 97 15.34 38.83 10.73
C ASN A 97 14.17 38.24 11.52
N THR A 98 13.03 38.94 11.59
CA THR A 98 11.80 38.44 12.19
C THR A 98 11.01 37.62 11.17
N ILE A 99 10.56 36.44 11.59
CA ILE A 99 9.72 35.55 10.78
C ILE A 99 8.27 35.77 11.18
N ILE A 100 7.44 36.17 10.21
CA ILE A 100 5.98 36.24 10.36
C ILE A 100 5.42 34.91 9.88
N LYS A 101 4.97 34.07 10.82
CA LYS A 101 4.33 32.78 10.52
C LYS A 101 2.96 33.02 9.90
N LEU A 102 2.74 32.48 8.70
CA LEU A 102 1.48 32.60 7.96
C LEU A 102 0.63 31.35 8.08
N ALA A 103 1.25 30.17 7.98
CA ALA A 103 0.57 28.89 8.12
C ALA A 103 1.51 27.82 8.66
N GLU A 104 0.90 26.77 9.24
CA GLU A 104 1.58 25.57 9.66
C GLU A 104 0.81 24.32 9.25
N LYS A 105 1.55 23.23 9.06
CA LYS A 105 0.97 21.92 8.78
C LYS A 105 1.91 20.80 9.19
N TYR A 106 1.35 19.71 9.69
CA TYR A 106 2.09 18.48 9.90
C TYR A 106 2.25 17.74 8.56
N PHE A 107 3.50 17.44 8.21
CA PHE A 107 3.84 16.62 7.06
C PHE A 107 4.27 15.24 7.55
N TYR A 108 3.58 14.21 7.08
CA TYR A 108 3.98 12.82 7.35
C TYR A 108 5.04 12.38 6.34
N GLU A 109 5.91 11.46 6.70
CA GLU A 109 6.77 10.79 5.73
C GLU A 109 5.95 9.69 5.07
N SER A 110 6.13 9.47 3.76
CA SER A 110 5.40 8.39 3.10
C SER A 110 5.74 7.09 3.82
N PRO A 111 4.75 6.32 4.32
CA PRO A 111 5.05 5.02 4.89
C PRO A 111 5.73 4.22 3.77
N PRO A 112 6.93 3.65 4.00
CA PRO A 112 7.44 2.66 3.07
C PRO A 112 6.33 1.62 2.97
N LEU A 113 5.82 1.38 1.76
CA LEU A 113 4.82 0.34 1.54
C LEU A 113 5.27 -0.86 2.36
N ASP A 114 4.54 -1.21 3.42
CA ASP A 114 4.88 -2.33 4.28
C ASP A 114 4.51 -3.59 3.49
N VAL A 115 5.30 -3.84 2.44
CA VAL A 115 5.18 -4.98 1.55
C VAL A 115 5.24 -6.24 2.38
N TRP A 116 5.96 -6.23 3.50
CA TRP A 116 6.03 -7.33 4.44
C TRP A 116 4.72 -7.53 5.21
N GLY A 117 4.07 -6.45 5.65
CA GLY A 117 2.71 -6.47 6.18
C GLY A 117 1.72 -7.06 5.17
N ILE A 118 1.66 -6.51 3.95
CA ILE A 118 0.76 -7.00 2.89
C ILE A 118 1.07 -8.46 2.53
N LEU A 119 2.35 -8.80 2.39
CA LEU A 119 2.81 -10.18 2.16
C LEU A 119 2.35 -11.09 3.29
N ARG A 120 2.46 -10.68 4.55
CA ARG A 120 2.03 -11.46 5.72
C ARG A 120 0.52 -11.68 5.74
N TRP A 121 -0.28 -10.66 5.42
CA TRP A 121 -1.74 -10.75 5.34
C TRP A 121 -2.22 -11.61 4.16
N ILE A 122 -1.45 -11.70 3.08
CA ILE A 122 -1.76 -12.54 1.92
C ILE A 122 -1.27 -13.99 2.12
N LEU A 123 -0.07 -14.18 2.67
CA LEU A 123 0.52 -15.52 2.90
C LEU A 123 -0.25 -16.30 3.99
N MET A 124 -0.69 -15.62 5.05
CA MET A 124 -1.38 -16.25 6.19
C MET A 124 -2.68 -17.00 5.80
N PRO A 125 -3.59 -16.46 4.97
CA PRO A 125 -4.77 -17.19 4.52
C PRO A 125 -4.49 -18.14 3.35
N LEU A 126 -3.48 -17.87 2.52
CA LEU A 126 -3.15 -18.72 1.36
C LEU A 126 -2.55 -20.07 1.76
N LEU A 127 -1.64 -20.11 2.73
CA LEU A 127 -1.02 -21.34 3.22
C LEU A 127 -2.05 -22.38 3.73
N PRO A 128 -2.99 -22.05 4.65
CA PRO A 128 -3.98 -23.00 5.12
C PRO A 128 -4.94 -23.42 4.00
N LEU A 129 -5.33 -22.51 3.10
CA LEU A 129 -6.15 -22.85 1.93
C LEU A 129 -5.47 -23.89 1.03
N VAL A 130 -4.19 -23.71 0.71
CA VAL A 130 -3.42 -24.66 -0.10
C VAL A 130 -3.32 -26.00 0.62
N THR A 131 -3.08 -26.01 1.94
CA THR A 131 -3.03 -27.27 2.71
C THR A 131 -4.38 -27.99 2.76
N ILE A 132 -5.49 -27.27 2.92
CA ILE A 132 -6.84 -27.85 2.93
C ILE A 132 -7.18 -28.42 1.55
N ILE A 133 -6.87 -27.68 0.47
CA ILE A 133 -7.10 -28.14 -0.89
C ILE A 133 -6.28 -29.41 -1.19
N MET A 134 -5.00 -29.43 -0.82
CA MET A 134 -4.14 -30.60 -0.98
C MET A 134 -4.62 -31.80 -0.15
N TYR A 135 -5.03 -31.56 1.09
CA TYR A 135 -5.61 -32.58 1.96
C TYR A 135 -6.92 -33.17 1.40
N CYS A 136 -7.80 -32.33 0.87
CA CYS A 136 -9.03 -32.78 0.20
C CYS A 136 -8.72 -33.58 -1.08
N TYR A 137 -7.71 -33.17 -1.84
CA TYR A 137 -7.31 -33.86 -3.07
C TYR A 137 -6.78 -35.27 -2.80
N THR A 138 -5.88 -35.42 -1.82
CA THR A 138 -5.33 -36.73 -1.43
C THR A 138 -6.40 -37.63 -0.83
N SER A 139 -7.27 -37.10 0.05
CA SER A 139 -8.37 -37.85 0.66
C SER A 139 -9.36 -38.37 -0.39
N ARG A 140 -9.70 -37.57 -1.41
CA ARG A 140 -10.56 -38.01 -2.51
C ARG A 140 -9.92 -39.11 -3.36
N LYS A 141 -8.61 -39.03 -3.61
CA LYS A 141 -7.87 -40.05 -4.37
C LYS A 141 -7.90 -41.40 -3.65
N VAL A 142 -7.66 -41.41 -2.34
CA VAL A 142 -7.69 -42.62 -1.50
C VAL A 142 -9.09 -43.21 -1.44
N ASN A 143 -10.14 -42.39 -1.22
CA ASN A 143 -11.52 -42.87 -1.22
C ASN A 143 -11.94 -43.47 -2.58
N LYS A 144 -11.48 -42.89 -3.69
CA LYS A 144 -11.76 -43.44 -5.03
C LYS A 144 -11.09 -44.80 -5.26
N GLN A 145 -9.86 -44.99 -4.76
CA GLN A 145 -9.19 -46.30 -4.81
C GLN A 145 -9.91 -47.33 -3.95
N ARG A 146 -10.28 -46.97 -2.71
CA ARG A 146 -11.02 -47.86 -1.81
C ARG A 146 -12.38 -48.28 -2.38
N ASN A 147 -13.12 -47.35 -2.99
CA ASN A 147 -14.40 -47.67 -3.62
C ASN A 147 -14.23 -48.56 -4.85
N LYS A 148 -13.14 -48.39 -5.62
CA LYS A 148 -12.85 -49.27 -6.76
C LYS A 148 -12.52 -50.69 -6.30
N GLU A 149 -11.69 -50.83 -5.28
CA GLU A 149 -11.31 -52.12 -4.69
C GLU A 149 -12.51 -52.83 -4.06
N LYS A 150 -13.43 -52.09 -3.43
CA LYS A 150 -14.65 -52.65 -2.86
C LYS A 150 -15.63 -53.15 -3.94
N VAL A 151 -15.81 -52.39 -5.02
CA VAL A 151 -16.64 -52.81 -6.17
C VAL A 151 -16.05 -54.04 -6.87
N GLU A 152 -14.72 -54.16 -6.92
CA GLU A 152 -14.04 -55.33 -7.49
C GLU A 152 -14.14 -56.57 -6.58
N ALA A 153 -14.16 -56.39 -5.26
CA ALA A 153 -14.43 -57.45 -4.30
C ALA A 153 -15.89 -57.94 -4.35
N ASP A 154 -16.86 -57.03 -4.40
CA ASP A 154 -18.29 -57.37 -4.46
C ASP A 154 -18.64 -58.07 -5.80
N ALA A 155 -17.97 -57.70 -6.91
CA ALA A 155 -18.13 -58.35 -8.20
C ALA A 155 -17.54 -59.78 -8.26
N PHE A 156 -16.59 -60.10 -7.38
CA PHE A 156 -16.00 -61.43 -7.28
C PHE A 156 -16.90 -62.39 -6.48
N GLU A 157 -17.62 -61.90 -5.47
CA GLU A 157 -18.55 -62.72 -4.68
C GLU A 157 -19.77 -63.21 -5.49
N ASP A 158 -20.31 -62.39 -6.40
CA ASP A 158 -21.43 -62.78 -7.27
C ASP A 158 -21.08 -63.88 -8.28
N ILE A 159 -19.81 -63.97 -8.71
CA ILE A 159 -19.34 -65.01 -9.65
C ILE A 159 -19.25 -66.38 -8.97
N CYS A 160 -19.02 -66.44 -7.66
CA CYS A 160 -18.92 -67.71 -6.92
C CYS A 160 -20.28 -68.36 -6.60
N MET A 161 -21.42 -67.67 -6.81
CA MET A 161 -22.75 -68.25 -6.60
C MET A 161 -23.39 -68.85 -7.85
N THR A 162 -22.73 -68.80 -9.01
CA THR A 162 -23.20 -69.44 -10.25
C THR A 162 -22.35 -70.65 -10.64
N SER A 163 -22.16 -71.59 -9.71
CA SER A 163 -21.76 -72.95 -10.09
C SER A 163 -23.03 -73.76 -10.43
N PRO A 164 -23.24 -74.20 -11.68
CA PRO A 164 -24.30 -75.14 -11.98
C PRO A 164 -23.98 -76.47 -11.29
N GLN A 165 -24.88 -76.95 -10.43
CA GLN A 165 -24.86 -78.34 -10.00
C GLN A 165 -25.04 -79.21 -11.25
N ALA A 166 -23.95 -79.86 -11.66
CA ALA A 166 -23.96 -80.88 -12.69
C ALA A 166 -24.89 -82.00 -12.24
N ALA A 167 -25.92 -82.23 -13.05
CA ALA A 167 -26.71 -83.43 -13.02
C ALA A 167 -25.78 -84.62 -13.30
N ASP A 168 -25.79 -85.61 -12.40
CA ASP A 168 -25.34 -86.95 -12.72
C ASP A 168 -26.54 -87.87 -12.56
N GLY A 169 -26.91 -88.52 -13.66
CA GLY A 169 -27.94 -89.52 -13.73
C GLY A 169 -27.30 -90.86 -14.01
N GLN A 170 -27.56 -91.84 -13.14
CA GLN A 170 -28.08 -93.18 -13.45
C GLN A 170 -28.06 -94.05 -12.19
#